data_AF-A0A1Q3B3I8-F1
#
_entry.id   AF-A0A1Q3B3I8-F1
#
_cell.length_a   1.000
_cell.length_b   1.000
_cell.length_c   1.000
_cell.angle_alpha   90.00
_cell.angle_beta   90.00
_cell.angle_gamma   90.00
#
_symmetry.space_group_name_H-M   'P 1'
#
loop_
_entity.id
_entity.type
_entity.pdbx_description
1 polymer ?
#
loop_
_entity_poly.entity_id
_entity_poly.type
_entity_poly.pdbx_seq_one_letter_code
_entity_poly.pdbx_strand_id
1 'polypeptide(L)'
;LIFLRHHIDDGLKYEYLTVENPLELWQNLNDRFEHLKAVVLPKALNNWAQLRFQDFKTVSEYNSTLFKIVSQLKMCGEIIIEDMLLEKTFRTFHASNVLLQQQYRLHGFKKYRELIGSLLIAEQNNELLLQNYDSRPTGSASLPEVNATPSHFRGRGRGRGRGRGRKRGNGRNQNFLAPRNNNSMKWQNPDTEQYQKWRNPGQSSNAGQAQSKKENCNRCGMEGHWYRACRTAKH
;
A
#
# COMPACT_ATOMS: atom_id res chain seq x y z
N LEU A 1 -44.74 -19.67 18.03
CA LEU A 1 -44.05 -19.64 19.34
C LEU A 1 -42.78 -20.47 19.34
N ILE A 2 -42.84 -21.78 19.02
CA ILE A 2 -41.68 -22.71 19.03
C ILE A 2 -40.52 -22.18 18.19
N PHE A 3 -40.79 -21.70 16.98
CA PHE A 3 -39.76 -21.16 16.09
C PHE A 3 -39.01 -19.96 16.69
N LEU A 4 -39.73 -18.96 17.22
CA LEU A 4 -39.12 -17.80 17.89
C LEU A 4 -38.27 -18.23 19.09
N ARG A 5 -38.82 -19.10 19.95
CA ARG A 5 -38.11 -19.61 21.13
C ARG A 5 -36.89 -20.44 20.80
N HIS A 6 -36.83 -21.08 19.63
CA HIS A 6 -35.67 -21.85 19.21
C HIS A 6 -34.48 -20.96 18.85
N HIS A 7 -34.74 -19.80 18.26
CA HIS A 7 -33.71 -18.94 17.67
C HIS A 7 -33.31 -17.72 18.50
N ILE A 8 -34.02 -17.39 19.58
CA ILE A 8 -33.60 -16.35 20.51
C ILE A 8 -32.50 -16.85 21.46
N ASP A 9 -31.73 -15.92 22.01
CA ASP A 9 -30.70 -16.18 23.02
C ASP A 9 -31.29 -16.88 24.26
N ASP A 10 -30.53 -17.79 24.88
CA ASP A 10 -31.02 -18.56 26.03
C ASP A 10 -31.42 -17.67 27.21
N GLY A 11 -30.73 -16.55 27.45
CA GLY A 11 -31.11 -15.58 28.47
C GLY A 11 -32.50 -14.98 28.20
N LEU A 12 -32.80 -14.66 26.93
CA LEU A 12 -34.12 -14.18 26.52
C LEU A 12 -35.18 -15.28 26.60
N LYS A 13 -34.82 -16.55 26.37
CA LYS A 13 -35.77 -17.68 26.55
C LYS A 13 -36.26 -17.73 27.97
N TYR A 14 -35.35 -17.65 28.95
CA TYR A 14 -35.68 -17.67 30.38
C TYR A 14 -36.57 -16.50 30.80
N GLU A 15 -36.26 -15.29 30.33
CA GLU A 15 -37.01 -14.07 30.67
C GLU A 15 -38.45 -14.10 30.14
N TYR A 16 -38.66 -14.66 28.95
CA TYR A 16 -39.99 -14.74 28.32
C TYR A 16 -40.61 -16.14 28.41
N LEU A 17 -40.23 -17.00 29.36
CA LEU A 17 -40.79 -18.37 29.47
C LEU A 17 -42.31 -18.39 29.59
N THR A 18 -42.89 -17.43 30.32
CA THR A 18 -44.32 -17.36 30.62
C THR A 18 -45.17 -16.76 29.50
N VAL A 19 -44.55 -16.15 28.47
CA VAL A 19 -45.30 -15.53 27.37
C VAL A 19 -45.76 -16.59 26.37
N GLU A 20 -47.02 -17.00 26.46
CA GLU A 20 -47.59 -18.04 25.58
C GLU A 20 -48.00 -17.50 24.21
N ASN A 21 -48.35 -16.21 24.13
CA ASN A 21 -48.79 -15.58 22.90
C ASN A 21 -47.59 -15.20 22.02
N PRO A 22 -47.48 -15.74 20.78
CA PRO A 22 -46.36 -15.43 19.90
C PRO A 22 -46.33 -13.98 19.44
N LEU A 23 -47.47 -13.30 19.33
CA LEU A 23 -47.53 -11.89 18.95
C LEU A 23 -46.96 -11.01 20.06
N GLU A 24 -47.34 -11.29 21.30
CA GLU A 24 -46.84 -10.59 22.48
C GLU A 24 -45.34 -10.81 22.67
N LEU A 25 -44.86 -12.05 22.50
CA LEU A 25 -43.42 -12.35 22.53
C LEU A 25 -42.66 -11.55 21.47
N TRP A 26 -43.19 -11.47 20.24
CA TRP A 26 -42.59 -10.70 19.17
C TRP A 26 -42.54 -9.20 19.49
N GLN A 27 -43.64 -8.63 19.98
CA GLN A 27 -43.71 -7.21 20.37
C GLN A 27 -42.69 -6.89 21.46
N ASN A 28 -42.63 -7.69 22.52
CA ASN A 28 -41.67 -7.51 23.61
C ASN A 28 -40.21 -7.58 23.13
N LEU A 29 -39.89 -8.53 22.26
CA LEU A 29 -38.55 -8.66 21.66
C LEU A 29 -38.23 -7.46 20.76
N ASN A 30 -39.21 -7.01 19.97
CA ASN A 30 -39.05 -5.87 19.08
C ASN A 30 -38.82 -4.58 19.88
N ASP A 31 -39.62 -4.32 20.92
CA ASP A 31 -39.48 -3.14 21.78
C ASP A 31 -38.10 -3.09 22.45
N ARG A 32 -37.65 -4.23 22.98
CA ARG A 32 -36.28 -4.35 23.52
C ARG A 32 -35.22 -4.09 22.47
N PHE A 33 -35.39 -4.61 21.26
CA PHE A 33 -34.45 -4.38 20.16
C PHE A 33 -34.42 -2.90 19.73
N GLU A 34 -35.56 -2.22 19.68
CA GLU A 34 -35.63 -0.78 19.42
C GLU A 34 -34.90 0.04 20.51
N HIS A 35 -35.06 -0.33 21.78
CA HIS A 35 -34.26 0.27 22.86
C HIS A 35 -32.75 0.02 22.70
N LEU A 36 -32.35 -1.19 22.27
CA LEU A 36 -30.95 -1.49 21.98
C LEU A 36 -30.41 -0.63 20.83
N LYS A 37 -31.17 -0.42 19.76
CA LYS A 37 -30.77 0.49 18.67
C LYS A 37 -30.53 1.90 19.17
N ALA A 38 -31.39 2.42 20.05
CA ALA A 38 -31.24 3.76 20.60
C ALA A 38 -29.92 3.96 21.39
N VAL A 39 -29.40 2.90 22.01
CA VAL A 39 -28.12 2.92 22.72
C VAL A 39 -26.93 2.66 21.79
N VAL A 40 -27.08 1.72 20.84
CA VAL A 40 -26.00 1.30 19.94
C VAL A 40 -25.72 2.34 18.86
N LEU A 41 -26.75 2.99 18.31
CA LEU A 41 -26.62 3.90 17.18
C LEU A 41 -25.69 5.10 17.47
N PRO A 42 -25.85 5.86 18.56
CA PRO A 42 -24.96 6.99 18.87
C PRO A 42 -23.50 6.54 19.02
N LYS A 43 -23.28 5.39 19.65
CA LYS A 43 -21.94 4.80 19.83
C LYS A 43 -21.34 4.38 18.50
N ALA A 44 -22.11 3.72 17.64
CA ALA A 44 -21.66 3.28 16.32
C ALA A 44 -21.33 4.49 15.41
N LEU A 45 -22.14 5.54 15.43
CA LEU A 45 -21.89 6.79 14.69
C LEU A 45 -20.61 7.48 15.18
N ASN A 46 -20.40 7.55 16.50
CA ASN A 46 -19.17 8.11 17.05
C ASN A 46 -17.94 7.28 16.66
N ASN A 47 -18.02 5.95 16.79
CA ASN A 47 -16.94 5.05 16.36
C ASN A 47 -16.65 5.19 14.86
N TRP A 48 -17.70 5.30 14.04
CA TRP A 48 -17.56 5.58 12.62
C TRP A 48 -16.82 6.89 12.42
N ALA A 49 -17.28 8.00 13.01
CA ALA A 49 -16.65 9.31 12.88
C ALA A 49 -15.16 9.30 13.25
N GLN A 50 -14.82 8.66 14.37
CA GLN A 50 -13.47 8.60 14.93
C GLN A 50 -12.54 7.56 14.30
N LEU A 51 -13.04 6.67 13.43
CA LEU A 51 -12.22 5.66 12.78
C LEU A 51 -11.08 6.33 11.97
N ARG A 52 -9.83 5.91 12.23
CA ARG A 52 -8.64 6.37 11.49
C ARG A 52 -7.74 5.19 11.15
N PHE A 53 -7.13 5.22 9.97
CA PHE A 53 -6.30 4.11 9.47
C PHE A 53 -5.03 3.95 10.32
N GLN A 54 -4.48 5.06 10.80
CA GLN A 54 -3.27 5.11 11.63
C GLN A 54 -3.41 4.45 13.01
N ASP A 55 -4.64 4.25 13.49
CA ASP A 55 -4.89 3.67 14.81
C ASP A 55 -4.72 2.13 14.79
N PHE A 56 -4.45 1.56 13.61
CA PHE A 56 -4.29 0.13 13.39
C PHE A 56 -2.89 -0.20 12.91
N LYS A 57 -2.39 -1.37 13.30
CA LYS A 57 -1.07 -1.84 12.87
C LYS A 57 -1.13 -2.44 11.47
N THR A 58 -2.25 -3.08 11.13
CA THR A 58 -2.43 -3.76 9.84
C THR A 58 -3.70 -3.33 9.11
N VAL A 59 -3.69 -3.45 7.78
CA VAL A 59 -4.87 -3.22 6.94
C VAL A 59 -6.03 -4.16 7.34
N SER A 60 -5.72 -5.39 7.74
CA SER A 60 -6.71 -6.39 8.18
C SER A 60 -7.44 -5.99 9.47
N GLU A 61 -6.72 -5.46 10.46
CA GLU A 61 -7.30 -4.95 11.71
C GLU A 61 -8.25 -3.77 11.46
N TYR A 62 -7.80 -2.81 10.65
CA TYR A 62 -8.65 -1.70 10.20
C TYR A 62 -9.92 -2.22 9.51
N ASN A 63 -9.77 -3.16 8.58
CA ASN A 63 -10.90 -3.70 7.83
C ASN A 63 -11.92 -4.40 8.75
N SER A 64 -11.43 -5.19 9.71
CA SER A 64 -12.26 -5.89 10.68
C SER A 64 -13.06 -4.91 11.55
N THR A 65 -12.41 -3.85 12.04
CA THR A 65 -13.09 -2.84 12.88
C THR A 65 -14.09 -2.00 12.09
N LEU A 66 -13.76 -1.61 10.86
CA LEU A 66 -14.69 -0.95 9.95
C LEU A 66 -15.95 -1.79 9.77
N PHE A 67 -15.81 -3.09 9.46
CA PHE A 67 -16.99 -3.96 9.26
C PHE A 67 -17.79 -4.21 10.54
N LYS A 68 -17.15 -4.24 11.71
CA LYS A 68 -17.87 -4.28 13.00
C LYS A 68 -18.76 -3.05 13.17
N ILE A 69 -18.24 -1.86 12.90
CA ILE A 69 -19.00 -0.60 12.98
C ILE A 69 -20.13 -0.59 11.94
N VAL A 70 -19.83 -0.92 10.69
CA VAL A 70 -20.81 -0.96 9.59
C VAL A 70 -21.95 -1.95 9.91
N SER A 71 -21.63 -3.09 10.52
CA SER A 71 -22.65 -4.07 10.94
C SER A 71 -23.57 -3.47 12.01
N GLN A 72 -23.03 -2.75 13.00
CA GLN A 72 -23.83 -2.07 14.01
C GLN A 72 -24.72 -0.97 13.41
N LEU A 73 -24.19 -0.18 12.48
CA LEU A 73 -24.95 0.86 11.77
C LEU A 73 -26.10 0.24 10.97
N LYS A 74 -25.83 -0.80 10.17
CA LYS A 74 -26.85 -1.52 9.40
C LYS A 74 -27.92 -2.16 10.29
N MET A 75 -27.52 -2.73 11.43
CA MET A 75 -28.45 -3.26 12.44
C MET A 75 -29.38 -2.19 13.01
N CYS A 76 -28.91 -0.94 13.09
CA CYS A 76 -29.72 0.21 13.51
C CYS A 76 -30.55 0.83 12.38
N GLY A 77 -30.51 0.27 11.16
CA GLY A 77 -31.27 0.78 10.01
C GLY A 77 -30.52 1.79 9.14
N GLU A 78 -29.25 2.08 9.42
CA GLU A 78 -28.45 3.01 8.61
C GLU A 78 -28.04 2.37 7.27
N ILE A 79 -28.19 3.15 6.20
CA ILE A 79 -27.83 2.72 4.85
C ILE A 79 -26.37 3.06 4.60
N ILE A 80 -25.51 2.03 4.56
CA ILE A 80 -24.09 2.18 4.23
C ILE A 80 -23.83 1.59 2.84
N ILE A 81 -23.50 2.47 1.88
CA ILE A 81 -23.19 2.12 0.49
C ILE A 81 -21.68 2.06 0.24
N GLU A 82 -21.28 1.46 -0.88
CA GLU A 82 -19.87 1.28 -1.28
C GLU A 82 -19.09 2.60 -1.28
N ASP A 83 -19.66 3.66 -1.87
CA ASP A 83 -19.01 4.98 -1.95
C ASP A 83 -18.71 5.56 -0.56
N MET A 84 -19.58 5.33 0.41
CA MET A 84 -19.35 5.77 1.80
C MET A 84 -18.18 5.01 2.42
N LEU A 85 -18.05 3.71 2.16
CA LEU A 85 -16.92 2.91 2.65
C LEU A 85 -15.61 3.40 2.01
N LEU A 86 -15.60 3.57 0.69
CA LEU A 86 -14.44 4.06 -0.06
C LEU A 86 -14.00 5.43 0.43
N GLU A 87 -14.93 6.40 0.46
CA GLU A 87 -14.63 7.76 0.88
C GLU A 87 -14.25 7.82 2.36
N LYS A 88 -14.87 6.98 3.20
CA LYS A 88 -14.45 6.86 4.60
C LYS A 88 -13.01 6.42 4.68
N THR A 89 -12.63 5.32 4.01
CA THR A 89 -11.26 4.81 4.03
C THR A 89 -10.26 5.82 3.50
N PHE A 90 -10.56 6.51 2.40
CA PHE A 90 -9.70 7.58 1.91
C PHE A 90 -9.50 8.70 2.94
N ARG A 91 -10.56 9.14 3.62
CA ARG A 91 -10.45 10.20 4.65
C ARG A 91 -9.69 9.75 5.90
N THR A 92 -9.56 8.45 6.13
CA THR A 92 -8.87 7.92 7.31
C THR A 92 -7.34 7.86 7.17
N PHE A 93 -6.77 8.13 5.99
CA PHE A 93 -5.32 8.18 5.80
C PHE A 93 -4.67 9.32 6.60
N HIS A 94 -3.47 9.08 7.11
CA HIS A 94 -2.67 10.11 7.79
C HIS A 94 -2.22 11.21 6.81
N ALA A 95 -2.02 12.43 7.32
CA ALA A 95 -1.62 13.59 6.51
C ALA A 95 -0.29 13.39 5.75
N SER A 96 0.63 12.55 6.27
CA SER A 96 1.86 12.18 5.55
C SER A 96 1.60 11.35 4.29
N ASN A 97 0.45 10.68 4.21
CA ASN A 97 0.09 9.73 3.17
C ASN A 97 -0.91 10.31 2.16
N VAL A 98 -1.00 11.64 2.08
CA VAL A 98 -1.92 12.35 1.15
C VAL A 98 -1.65 11.98 -0.31
N LEU A 99 -0.39 11.80 -0.71
CA LEU A 99 -0.07 11.37 -2.08
C LEU A 99 -0.59 9.97 -2.38
N LEU A 100 -0.41 9.03 -1.44
CA LEU A 100 -0.91 7.66 -1.59
C LEU A 100 -2.44 7.63 -1.65
N GLN A 101 -3.10 8.41 -0.79
CA GLN A 101 -4.54 8.60 -0.81
C GLN A 101 -5.01 9.10 -2.19
N GLN A 102 -4.34 10.10 -2.76
CA GLN A 102 -4.67 10.63 -4.09
C GLN A 102 -4.46 9.58 -5.19
N GLN A 103 -3.38 8.80 -5.13
CA GLN A 103 -3.13 7.71 -6.08
C GLN A 103 -4.26 6.68 -6.10
N TYR A 104 -4.70 6.21 -4.92
CA TYR A 104 -5.80 5.26 -4.85
C TYR A 104 -7.16 5.86 -5.26
N ARG A 105 -7.38 7.16 -5.05
CA ARG A 105 -8.55 7.86 -5.57
C ARG A 105 -8.56 7.93 -7.10
N LEU A 106 -7.41 8.23 -7.70
CA LEU A 106 -7.26 8.27 -9.16
C LEU A 106 -7.42 6.89 -9.81
N HIS A 107 -7.13 5.81 -9.07
CA HIS A 107 -7.40 4.46 -9.56
C HIS A 107 -8.91 4.22 -9.81
N GLY A 108 -9.80 4.91 -9.10
CA GLY A 108 -11.24 4.88 -9.38
C GLY A 108 -11.93 3.57 -9.03
N PHE A 109 -11.64 3.00 -7.85
CA PHE A 109 -12.34 1.81 -7.35
C PHE A 109 -13.85 2.03 -7.26
N LYS A 110 -14.62 1.02 -7.63
CA LYS A 110 -16.10 1.04 -7.54
C LYS A 110 -16.63 0.21 -6.37
N LYS A 111 -15.82 -0.72 -5.86
CA LYS A 111 -16.19 -1.58 -4.74
C LYS A 111 -15.12 -1.50 -3.66
N TYR A 112 -15.54 -1.43 -2.41
CA TYR A 112 -14.65 -1.38 -1.26
C TYR A 112 -13.70 -2.59 -1.21
N ARG A 113 -14.18 -3.77 -1.60
CA ARG A 113 -13.37 -5.00 -1.67
C ARG A 113 -12.15 -4.88 -2.59
N GLU A 114 -12.23 -4.06 -3.64
CA GLU A 114 -11.12 -3.84 -4.58
C GLU A 114 -10.07 -2.94 -3.93
N LEU A 115 -10.50 -1.84 -3.31
CA LEU A 115 -9.62 -0.94 -2.54
C LEU A 115 -8.89 -1.70 -1.43
N ILE A 116 -9.61 -2.44 -0.58
CA ILE A 116 -8.98 -3.14 0.54
C ILE A 116 -8.04 -4.25 0.06
N GLY A 117 -8.38 -4.93 -1.04
CA GLY A 117 -7.49 -5.91 -1.68
C GLY A 117 -6.18 -5.27 -2.15
N SER A 118 -6.25 -4.11 -2.81
CA SER A 118 -5.05 -3.37 -3.22
C SER A 118 -4.21 -2.91 -2.02
N LEU A 119 -4.85 -2.45 -0.94
CA LEU A 119 -4.14 -2.04 0.28
C LEU A 119 -3.42 -3.20 0.95
N LEU A 120 -4.05 -4.38 1.02
CA LEU A 120 -3.44 -5.60 1.57
C LEU A 120 -2.22 -6.05 0.74
N ILE A 121 -2.33 -6.01 -0.59
CA ILE A 121 -1.20 -6.34 -1.47
C ILE A 121 -0.05 -5.34 -1.27
N ALA A 122 -0.36 -4.06 -1.15
CA ALA A 122 0.64 -3.02 -0.92
C ALA A 122 1.34 -3.18 0.44
N GLU A 123 0.58 -3.50 1.50
CA GLU A 123 1.12 -3.81 2.82
C GLU A 123 2.12 -4.98 2.74
N GLN A 124 1.73 -6.10 2.12
CA GLN A 124 2.59 -7.27 2.00
C GLN A 124 3.85 -6.98 1.17
N ASN A 125 3.73 -6.22 0.09
CA ASN A 125 4.88 -5.82 -0.72
C ASN A 125 5.86 -4.95 0.07
N ASN A 126 5.36 -4.02 0.90
CA ASN A 126 6.20 -3.18 1.74
C ASN A 126 6.94 -4.00 2.81
N GLU A 127 6.28 -4.98 3.44
CA GLU A 127 6.93 -5.89 4.37
C GLU A 127 8.08 -6.66 3.70
N LEU A 128 7.86 -7.19 2.50
CA LEU A 128 8.89 -7.88 1.73
C LEU A 128 10.05 -6.95 1.34
N LEU A 129 9.76 -5.70 0.98
CA LEU A 129 10.79 -4.70 0.67
C LEU A 129 11.67 -4.40 1.89
N LEU A 130 11.08 -4.27 3.08
CA LEU A 130 11.82 -4.07 4.33
C LEU A 130 12.69 -5.30 4.66
N GLN A 131 12.13 -6.51 4.55
CA GLN A 131 12.90 -7.74 4.75
C GLN A 131 14.08 -7.86 3.78
N ASN A 132 13.90 -7.49 2.51
CA ASN A 132 14.98 -7.49 1.53
C ASN A 132 16.10 -6.51 1.91
N TYR A 133 15.76 -5.33 2.42
CA TYR A 133 16.74 -4.36 2.92
C TYR A 133 17.53 -4.92 4.10
N ASP A 134 16.85 -5.51 5.08
CA ASP A 134 17.46 -6.06 6.30
C ASP A 134 18.27 -7.33 6.03
N SER A 135 17.90 -8.11 5.02
CA SER A 135 18.62 -9.33 4.60
C SER A 135 19.95 -9.07 3.90
N ARG A 136 20.26 -7.80 3.56
CA ARG A 136 21.52 -7.44 2.93
C ARG A 136 22.65 -7.68 3.94
N PRO A 137 23.66 -8.51 3.63
CA PRO A 137 24.79 -8.69 4.52
C PRO A 137 25.48 -7.33 4.75
N THR A 138 25.65 -6.95 6.02
CA THR A 138 26.57 -5.89 6.46
C THR A 138 27.99 -6.30 6.05
N GLY A 139 28.35 -6.08 4.79
CA GLY A 139 29.57 -6.60 4.20
C GLY A 139 29.55 -6.92 2.72
N SER A 140 28.49 -6.58 1.95
CA SER A 140 28.68 -6.49 0.50
C SER A 140 29.66 -5.34 0.24
N ALA A 141 30.94 -5.69 0.09
CA ALA A 141 32.00 -4.76 -0.27
C ALA A 141 31.51 -3.84 -1.39
N SER A 142 31.77 -2.54 -1.27
CA SER A 142 31.72 -1.67 -2.44
C SER A 142 32.50 -2.38 -3.54
N LEU A 143 31.89 -2.59 -4.71
CA LEU A 143 32.60 -3.10 -5.87
C LEU A 143 33.91 -2.32 -5.97
N PRO A 144 35.09 -2.99 -6.01
CA PRO A 144 36.34 -2.26 -6.07
C PRO A 144 36.27 -1.34 -7.28
N GLU A 145 36.46 -0.05 -7.04
CA GLU A 145 36.55 0.95 -8.08
C GLU A 145 37.77 0.59 -8.94
N VAL A 146 37.54 -0.08 -10.08
CA VAL A 146 38.60 -0.65 -10.96
C VAL A 146 39.42 0.46 -11.66
N ASN A 147 39.24 1.73 -11.29
CA ASN A 147 39.93 2.87 -11.90
C ASN A 147 40.94 3.57 -10.97
N ALA A 148 41.45 2.90 -9.94
CA ALA A 148 42.61 3.38 -9.21
C ALA A 148 43.91 3.03 -9.95
N THR A 149 44.31 3.83 -10.94
CA THR A 149 45.69 3.81 -11.46
C THR A 149 46.64 4.32 -10.37
N PRO A 150 47.58 3.52 -9.84
CA PRO A 150 48.53 3.99 -8.84
C PRO A 150 49.72 4.63 -9.56
N SER A 151 49.67 5.93 -9.82
CA SER A 151 50.85 6.64 -10.33
C SER A 151 51.89 6.82 -9.22
N HIS A 152 52.81 5.86 -9.12
CA HIS A 152 54.07 6.04 -8.40
C HIS A 152 54.92 7.08 -9.14
N PHE A 153 54.97 8.31 -8.63
CA PHE A 153 56.08 9.21 -8.92
C PHE A 153 56.71 9.69 -7.61
N ARG A 154 57.88 9.11 -7.32
CA ARG A 154 58.88 9.69 -6.42
C ARG A 154 59.37 11.00 -7.03
N GLY A 155 59.35 12.07 -6.25
CA GLY A 155 59.96 13.35 -6.65
C GLY A 155 60.25 14.24 -5.44
N ARG A 156 61.51 14.21 -4.97
CA ARG A 156 62.08 15.16 -4.00
C ARG A 156 62.19 16.55 -4.62
N GLY A 157 61.91 17.62 -3.86
CA GLY A 157 62.31 18.97 -4.25
C GLY A 157 61.93 20.05 -3.24
N ARG A 158 62.86 20.41 -2.35
CA ARG A 158 62.77 21.57 -1.44
C ARG A 158 62.99 22.87 -2.23
N GLY A 159 62.17 23.89 -1.99
CA GLY A 159 62.42 25.26 -2.45
C GLY A 159 61.86 26.29 -1.47
N ARG A 160 62.73 26.85 -0.63
CA ARG A 160 62.45 27.97 0.28
C ARG A 160 62.60 29.28 -0.50
N GLY A 161 61.60 30.16 -0.46
CA GLY A 161 61.71 31.54 -0.92
C GLY A 161 60.93 32.48 -0.01
N ARG A 162 61.62 33.11 0.94
CA ARG A 162 61.10 34.20 1.77
C ARG A 162 61.34 35.52 1.04
N GLY A 163 60.29 36.27 0.76
CA GLY A 163 60.35 37.70 0.39
C GLY A 163 59.46 38.50 1.32
N ARG A 164 60.06 39.29 2.21
CA ARG A 164 59.40 40.22 3.14
C ARG A 164 59.35 41.62 2.50
N GLY A 165 58.20 42.30 2.62
CA GLY A 165 58.04 43.74 2.39
C GLY A 165 56.57 44.15 2.57
N ARG A 166 56.05 44.18 3.81
CA ARG A 166 55.82 45.37 4.66
C ARG A 166 54.90 46.47 4.09
N LYS A 167 53.67 46.47 4.65
CA LYS A 167 52.88 47.60 5.20
C LYS A 167 52.39 48.64 4.17
N ARG A 168 51.09 48.86 3.98
CA ARG A 168 50.05 49.44 4.88
C ARG A 168 48.70 49.22 4.15
N GLY A 169 47.58 48.86 4.75
CA GLY A 169 47.07 49.26 6.06
C GLY A 169 45.88 50.19 5.88
N ASN A 170 44.74 49.63 5.47
CA ASN A 170 43.36 49.96 5.85
C ASN A 170 42.50 48.95 5.07
N GLY A 171 41.82 47.99 5.67
CA GLY A 171 41.03 48.09 6.89
C GLY A 171 39.63 47.71 6.46
N ARG A 172 39.29 46.44 6.70
CA ARG A 172 37.97 45.85 7.04
C ARG A 172 36.73 46.52 6.44
N ASN A 173 35.73 45.81 5.95
CA ASN A 173 35.39 44.40 5.85
C ASN A 173 34.22 44.43 4.86
N GLN A 174 34.19 43.54 3.87
CA GLN A 174 33.30 42.38 3.91
C GLN A 174 31.88 42.72 4.39
N ASN A 175 30.97 42.71 3.41
CA ASN A 175 29.73 41.92 3.37
C ASN A 175 28.86 42.53 2.24
N PHE A 176 28.37 41.86 1.21
CA PHE A 176 28.49 40.50 0.69
C PHE A 176 28.09 40.62 -0.80
N LEU A 177 28.91 39.99 -1.64
CA LEU A 177 28.64 39.34 -2.92
C LEU A 177 28.07 40.08 -4.15
N ALA A 178 28.91 39.96 -5.18
CA ALA A 178 28.74 40.27 -6.58
C ALA A 178 27.65 39.42 -7.30
N PRO A 179 27.31 39.78 -8.55
CA PRO A 179 26.32 39.11 -9.38
C PRO A 179 26.89 37.92 -10.20
N ARG A 180 25.95 37.05 -10.61
CA ARG A 180 25.86 36.28 -11.89
C ARG A 180 26.29 34.79 -11.94
N ASN A 181 25.27 33.98 -12.29
CA ASN A 181 25.25 32.79 -13.19
C ASN A 181 26.03 31.52 -12.78
N ASN A 182 25.60 30.27 -13.03
CA ASN A 182 24.60 29.65 -13.92
C ASN A 182 24.07 28.34 -13.27
N ASN A 183 22.81 27.96 -13.53
CA ASN A 183 22.46 26.73 -14.29
C ASN A 183 20.96 26.43 -14.27
N SER A 184 20.46 26.11 -15.46
CA SER A 184 19.08 25.85 -15.83
C SER A 184 18.62 24.43 -15.52
N MET A 185 17.36 24.27 -15.12
CA MET A 185 16.53 23.11 -15.46
C MET A 185 15.09 23.58 -15.65
N LYS A 186 14.70 23.75 -16.91
CA LYS A 186 13.36 24.08 -17.40
C LYS A 186 12.86 22.80 -18.08
N TRP A 187 11.89 22.11 -17.51
CA TRP A 187 11.23 21.00 -18.19
C TRP A 187 9.95 21.51 -18.83
N GLN A 188 10.00 21.69 -20.15
CA GLN A 188 8.85 21.89 -21.01
C GLN A 188 8.25 20.54 -21.36
N ASN A 189 6.92 20.46 -21.30
CA ASN A 189 6.12 19.40 -21.93
C ASN A 189 6.39 19.33 -23.44
N PRO A 190 6.16 18.16 -24.05
CA PRO A 190 5.58 18.13 -25.37
C PRO A 190 4.34 17.22 -25.44
N ASP A 191 3.19 17.83 -25.70
CA ASP A 191 2.10 17.20 -26.44
C ASP A 191 2.49 17.15 -27.92
N THR A 192 2.62 15.96 -28.49
CA THR A 192 2.06 15.59 -29.81
C THR A 192 2.39 14.14 -30.16
N GLU A 193 1.33 13.34 -30.19
CA GLU A 193 1.04 12.22 -31.11
C GLU A 193 2.22 11.58 -31.85
N GLN A 194 2.63 10.39 -31.39
CA GLN A 194 3.19 9.37 -32.27
C GLN A 194 2.54 8.01 -32.01
N TYR A 195 1.66 7.66 -32.94
CA TYR A 195 1.02 6.36 -33.13
C TYR A 195 2.07 5.27 -33.37
N GLN A 196 2.24 4.31 -32.44
CA GLN A 196 2.68 2.94 -32.76
C GLN A 196 2.01 1.90 -31.86
N LYS A 197 1.13 1.11 -32.50
CA LYS A 197 0.56 -0.18 -32.08
C LYS A 197 1.57 -1.08 -31.36
N TRP A 198 1.18 -1.74 -30.25
CA TRP A 198 1.44 -3.17 -30.02
C TRP A 198 0.38 -3.81 -29.09
N ARG A 199 -0.61 -4.42 -29.75
CA ARG A 199 -1.38 -5.65 -29.46
C ARG A 199 -1.62 -6.10 -27.99
N ASN A 200 -2.91 -6.08 -27.64
CA ASN A 200 -3.57 -7.18 -26.92
C ASN A 200 -3.40 -8.51 -27.68
N PRO A 201 -3.36 -9.66 -26.98
CA PRO A 201 -4.01 -10.86 -27.44
C PRO A 201 -5.25 -11.09 -26.55
N GLY A 202 -6.41 -10.67 -27.03
CA GLY A 202 -7.67 -11.24 -26.57
C GLY A 202 -8.11 -12.31 -27.56
N GLN A 203 -8.64 -13.44 -27.09
CA GLN A 203 -10.07 -13.80 -27.27
C GLN A 203 -10.40 -15.26 -26.89
N SER A 204 -11.47 -15.37 -26.10
CA SER A 204 -12.54 -16.39 -25.98
C SER A 204 -12.44 -17.81 -26.60
N SER A 205 -12.77 -18.82 -25.76
CA SER A 205 -13.62 -20.04 -25.94
C SER A 205 -13.74 -20.68 -27.35
N ASN A 206 -13.60 -22.00 -27.58
CA ASN A 206 -13.95 -23.21 -26.83
C ASN A 206 -13.26 -24.45 -27.47
N ALA A 207 -13.29 -25.57 -26.74
CA ALA A 207 -13.13 -26.97 -27.17
C ALA A 207 -11.71 -27.59 -27.20
N GLY A 208 -11.60 -28.74 -26.53
CA GLY A 208 -10.64 -29.80 -26.89
C GLY A 208 -9.55 -30.09 -25.86
N GLN A 209 -9.71 -31.21 -25.15
CA GLN A 209 -8.66 -31.88 -24.39
C GLN A 209 -7.35 -32.01 -25.21
N ALA A 210 -6.21 -31.62 -24.65
CA ALA A 210 -4.94 -32.25 -24.95
C ALA A 210 -3.96 -32.06 -23.77
N GLN A 211 -3.53 -33.17 -23.21
CA GLN A 211 -2.57 -33.29 -22.13
C GLN A 211 -1.25 -32.58 -22.48
N SER A 212 -0.75 -31.70 -21.62
CA SER A 212 0.59 -31.12 -21.78
C SER A 212 1.64 -32.20 -21.51
N LYS A 213 2.10 -32.88 -22.56
CA LYS A 213 3.41 -33.55 -22.54
C LYS A 213 4.47 -32.46 -22.31
N LYS A 214 5.25 -32.62 -21.24
CA LYS A 214 6.40 -31.74 -20.96
C LYS A 214 7.37 -31.85 -22.13
N GLU A 215 7.62 -30.73 -22.83
CA GLU A 215 8.62 -30.71 -23.89
C GLU A 215 10.02 -30.58 -23.27
N ASN A 216 10.88 -31.56 -23.55
CA ASN A 216 12.27 -31.60 -23.13
C ASN A 216 13.07 -30.52 -23.88
N CYS A 217 14.07 -29.93 -23.22
CA CYS A 217 14.97 -28.97 -23.84
C CYS A 217 15.76 -29.62 -24.99
N ASN A 218 15.57 -29.16 -26.23
CA ASN A 218 16.25 -29.67 -27.43
C ASN A 218 17.79 -29.59 -27.40
N ARG A 219 18.40 -28.95 -26.39
CA ARG A 219 19.86 -28.86 -26.22
C ARG A 219 20.43 -29.91 -25.26
N CYS A 220 19.71 -30.25 -24.20
CA CYS A 220 20.22 -31.14 -23.14
C CYS A 220 19.27 -32.29 -22.78
N GLY A 221 18.10 -32.37 -23.44
CA GLY A 221 17.11 -33.41 -23.19
C GLY A 221 16.38 -33.34 -21.85
N MET A 222 16.64 -32.32 -21.01
CA MET A 222 15.98 -32.17 -19.70
C MET A 222 14.73 -31.28 -19.78
N GLU A 223 13.68 -31.68 -19.08
CA GLU A 223 12.43 -30.91 -18.95
C GLU A 223 12.60 -29.72 -17.98
N GLY A 224 11.74 -28.72 -18.09
CA GLY A 224 11.65 -27.62 -17.11
C GLY A 224 12.35 -26.32 -17.52
N HIS A 225 12.98 -26.25 -18.70
CA HIS A 225 13.50 -24.99 -19.24
C HIS A 225 13.55 -25.00 -20.77
N TRP A 226 13.41 -23.82 -21.38
CA TRP A 226 13.51 -23.65 -22.82
C TRP A 226 14.97 -23.67 -23.30
N TYR A 227 15.21 -24.04 -24.57
CA TYR A 227 16.53 -24.05 -25.22
C TYR A 227 17.37 -22.81 -24.94
N ARG A 228 16.74 -21.63 -24.93
CA ARG A 228 17.40 -20.33 -24.70
C ARG A 228 17.94 -20.14 -23.28
N ALA A 229 17.36 -20.84 -22.30
CA ALA A 229 17.79 -20.80 -20.90
C ALA A 229 18.79 -21.93 -20.55
N CYS A 230 19.11 -22.81 -21.52
CA CYS A 230 19.98 -23.95 -21.30
C CYS A 230 21.46 -23.55 -21.28
N ARG A 231 22.14 -23.80 -20.14
CA ARG A 231 23.55 -23.45 -19.91
C ARG A 231 24.54 -24.58 -20.22
N THR A 232 24.08 -25.74 -20.68
CA THR A 232 24.94 -26.89 -21.01
C THR A 232 25.75 -26.59 -22.29
N ALA A 233 27.05 -26.91 -22.29
CA ALA A 233 27.91 -26.71 -23.46
C ALA A 233 27.40 -27.53 -24.67
N LYS A 234 27.55 -27.01 -25.89
CA LYS A 234 27.26 -27.80 -27.10
C LYS A 234 28.40 -28.80 -27.29
N HIS A 235 28.08 -30.08 -27.52
CA HIS A 235 29.03 -31.04 -28.05
C HIS A 235 29.16 -30.86 -29.56
#